data_AF-A0AAD6JWS8-F1
#
_entry.id   AF-A0AAD6JWS8-F1
#
_cell.length_a   1.000
_cell.length_b   1.000
_cell.length_c   1.000
_cell.angle_alpha   90.00
_cell.angle_beta   90.00
_cell.angle_gamma   90.00
#
_symmetry.space_group_name_H-M   'P 1'
#
loop_
_entity.id
_entity.type
_entity.pdbx_description
1 polymer ?
#
loop_
_entity_poly.entity_id
_entity_poly.type
_entity_poly.pdbx_seq_one_letter_code
_entity_poly.pdbx_strand_id
1 'polypeptide(L)'
;MMIRYIASDCDAVSIIHDAQGYAKSPEDAVAAVLKAGMDVNCGSYLQQHTKAAVDQKKITIPEIDRALHNLFSVRMRLGLFNGDPTGQQFGNIGPDQVCSQENQMLALDAARDGIVLLKNSAGLLPLSEIQNHVPGCYRP
;
A
#
# COMPACT_ATOMS: atom_id res chain seq x y z
N MET A 1 11.81 -21.14 -1.72
CA MET A 1 10.87 -20.16 -2.31
C MET A 1 10.19 -19.42 -1.16
N MET A 2 10.24 -18.09 -1.14
CA MET A 2 9.73 -17.28 -0.02
C MET A 2 8.21 -17.13 -0.12
N ILE A 3 7.48 -17.55 0.92
CA ILE A 3 6.02 -17.40 1.00
C ILE A 3 5.68 -15.90 1.10
N ARG A 4 4.76 -15.46 0.22
CA ARG A 4 4.29 -14.08 0.03
C ARG A 4 2.81 -14.14 -0.38
N TYR A 5 2.13 -13.01 -0.33
CA TYR A 5 0.77 -12.88 -0.89
C TYR A 5 0.71 -11.76 -1.94
N ILE A 6 -0.26 -11.84 -2.85
CA ILE A 6 -0.60 -10.83 -3.86
C ILE A 6 -1.92 -10.17 -3.46
N ALA A 7 -1.90 -8.85 -3.31
CA ALA A 7 -3.11 -8.04 -3.12
C ALA A 7 -3.57 -7.44 -4.44
N SER A 8 -4.88 -7.42 -4.68
CA SER A 8 -5.45 -6.59 -5.72
C SER A 8 -5.30 -5.11 -5.37
N ASP A 9 -5.28 -4.25 -6.39
CA ASP A 9 -5.71 -2.86 -6.19
C ASP A 9 -7.19 -2.85 -5.76
N CYS A 10 -7.62 -1.75 -5.14
CA CYS A 10 -8.98 -1.61 -4.65
C CYS A 10 -9.96 -1.58 -5.83
N ASP A 11 -10.99 -2.42 -5.73
CA ASP A 11 -12.01 -2.66 -6.77
C ASP A 11 -11.50 -3.28 -8.08
N ALA A 12 -10.21 -3.61 -8.20
CA ALA A 12 -9.69 -4.24 -9.43
C ALA A 12 -10.40 -5.55 -9.78
N VAL A 13 -10.88 -6.32 -8.79
CA VAL A 13 -11.61 -7.57 -9.02
C VAL A 13 -13.01 -7.32 -9.61
N SER A 14 -13.71 -6.29 -9.14
CA SER A 14 -15.05 -5.96 -9.67
C SER A 14 -14.95 -5.47 -11.11
N ILE A 15 -13.95 -4.64 -11.39
CA ILE A 15 -13.67 -4.07 -12.71
C ILE A 15 -13.51 -5.15 -13.80
N ILE A 16 -12.93 -6.31 -13.49
CA ILE A 16 -12.74 -7.43 -14.43
C ILE A 16 -14.06 -7.89 -15.05
N HIS A 17 -15.16 -7.86 -14.28
CA HIS A 17 -16.50 -8.18 -14.75
C HIS A 17 -17.28 -6.92 -15.12
N ASP A 18 -17.41 -5.98 -14.18
CA ASP A 18 -18.39 -4.89 -14.23
C ASP A 18 -18.08 -3.84 -15.30
N ALA A 19 -16.81 -3.70 -15.70
CA ALA A 19 -16.38 -2.66 -16.65
C ALA A 19 -15.57 -3.20 -17.83
N GLN A 20 -14.65 -4.16 -17.60
CA GLN A 20 -13.76 -4.66 -18.64
C GLN A 20 -14.40 -5.76 -19.50
N GLY A 21 -15.41 -6.47 -18.98
CA GLY A 21 -16.05 -7.59 -19.68
C GLY A 21 -15.14 -8.80 -19.90
N TYR A 22 -14.06 -8.95 -19.14
CA TYR A 22 -13.17 -10.13 -19.21
C TYR A 22 -13.85 -11.35 -18.60
N ALA A 23 -14.44 -11.18 -17.42
CA ALA A 23 -15.23 -12.23 -16.77
C ALA A 23 -16.70 -12.12 -17.19
N LYS A 24 -17.37 -13.27 -17.36
CA LYS A 24 -18.78 -13.32 -17.80
C LYS A 24 -19.78 -13.23 -16.64
N SER A 25 -19.33 -13.51 -15.43
CA SER A 25 -20.08 -13.31 -14.18
C SER A 25 -19.15 -12.87 -13.05
N PRO A 26 -19.67 -12.33 -11.94
CA PRO A 26 -18.87 -12.00 -10.77
C PRO A 26 -18.05 -13.19 -10.23
N GLU A 27 -18.64 -14.39 -10.24
CA GLU A 27 -17.98 -15.63 -9.81
C GLU A 27 -16.87 -16.05 -10.77
N ASP A 28 -16.99 -15.76 -12.08
CA ASP A 28 -15.90 -15.97 -13.03
C ASP A 28 -14.72 -15.03 -12.76
N ALA A 29 -14.99 -13.79 -12.33
CA ALA A 29 -13.94 -12.86 -11.93
C ALA A 29 -13.21 -13.37 -10.68
N VAL A 30 -13.96 -13.79 -9.65
CA VAL A 30 -13.38 -14.43 -8.44
C VAL A 30 -12.52 -15.64 -8.82
N ALA A 31 -13.02 -16.49 -9.71
CA ALA A 31 -12.27 -17.67 -10.16
C ALA A 31 -11.00 -17.32 -10.91
N ALA A 32 -11.08 -16.34 -11.82
CA ALA A 32 -9.93 -15.89 -12.59
C ALA A 32 -8.82 -15.38 -11.68
N VAL A 33 -9.14 -14.50 -10.72
CA VAL A 33 -8.11 -13.86 -9.87
C VAL A 33 -7.48 -14.83 -8.88
N LEU A 34 -8.27 -15.70 -8.22
CA LEU A 34 -7.74 -16.69 -7.28
C LEU A 34 -6.87 -17.74 -8.01
N LYS A 35 -7.26 -18.15 -9.22
CA LYS A 35 -6.45 -19.08 -10.04
C LYS A 35 -5.17 -18.43 -10.55
N ALA A 36 -5.21 -17.15 -10.88
CA ALA A 36 -4.05 -16.37 -11.28
C ALA A 36 -3.05 -16.13 -10.12
N GLY A 37 -3.44 -16.41 -8.87
CA GLY A 37 -2.58 -16.31 -7.69
C GLY A 37 -2.78 -15.05 -6.86
N MET A 38 -3.83 -14.26 -7.10
CA MET A 38 -4.24 -13.22 -6.17
C MET A 38 -4.71 -13.86 -4.86
N ASP A 39 -4.25 -13.35 -3.73
CA ASP A 39 -4.57 -13.91 -2.42
C ASP A 39 -5.47 -12.99 -1.57
N VAL A 40 -5.38 -11.67 -1.78
CA VAL A 40 -6.12 -10.65 -1.02
C VAL A 40 -6.85 -9.72 -1.97
N ASN A 41 -8.15 -9.54 -1.76
CA ASN A 41 -8.93 -8.52 -2.46
C ASN A 41 -9.05 -7.27 -1.60
N CYS A 42 -8.54 -6.14 -2.10
CA CYS A 42 -8.97 -4.83 -1.60
C CYS A 42 -10.37 -4.53 -2.18
N GLY A 43 -11.38 -4.59 -1.32
CA GLY A 43 -12.78 -4.46 -1.70
C GLY A 43 -13.62 -5.63 -1.16
N SER A 44 -14.88 -5.68 -1.57
CA SER A 44 -15.86 -6.66 -1.06
C SER A 44 -16.20 -7.78 -2.05
N TYR A 45 -15.64 -7.77 -3.27
CA TYR A 45 -16.06 -8.65 -4.36
C TYR A 45 -15.85 -10.14 -4.04
N LEU A 46 -14.68 -10.49 -3.48
CA LEU A 46 -14.45 -11.86 -3.00
C LEU A 46 -15.41 -12.21 -1.85
N GLN A 47 -15.63 -11.31 -0.90
CA GLN A 47 -16.54 -11.55 0.22
C GLN A 47 -17.97 -11.86 -0.26
N GLN A 48 -18.43 -11.18 -1.29
CA GLN A 48 -19.78 -11.30 -1.83
C GLN A 48 -19.95 -12.53 -2.73
N HIS A 49 -18.96 -12.86 -3.57
CA HIS A 49 -19.14 -13.82 -4.66
C HIS A 49 -18.37 -15.15 -4.50
N THR A 50 -17.43 -15.27 -3.55
CA THR A 50 -16.61 -16.49 -3.40
C THR A 50 -17.44 -17.72 -3.07
N LYS A 51 -18.45 -17.59 -2.19
CA LYS A 51 -19.33 -18.72 -1.86
C LYS A 51 -20.05 -19.25 -3.09
N ALA A 52 -20.66 -18.37 -3.89
CA ALA A 52 -21.34 -18.75 -5.12
C ALA A 52 -20.39 -19.38 -6.13
N ALA A 53 -19.15 -18.88 -6.23
CA ALA A 53 -18.12 -19.46 -7.10
C ALA A 53 -17.74 -20.90 -6.68
N VAL A 54 -17.69 -21.20 -5.38
CA VAL A 54 -17.48 -22.57 -4.86
C VAL A 54 -18.69 -23.46 -5.17
N ASP A 55 -19.91 -22.99 -4.88
CA ASP A 55 -21.14 -23.75 -5.10
C ASP A 55 -21.33 -24.11 -6.59
N GLN A 56 -20.90 -23.21 -7.49
CA GLN A 56 -20.88 -23.41 -8.95
C GLN A 56 -19.66 -24.21 -9.44
N LYS A 57 -18.79 -24.67 -8.55
CA LYS A 57 -17.54 -25.40 -8.86
C LYS A 57 -16.58 -24.64 -9.78
N LYS A 58 -16.66 -23.30 -9.79
CA LYS A 58 -15.74 -22.43 -10.54
C LYS A 58 -14.38 -22.33 -9.86
N ILE A 59 -14.36 -22.43 -8.53
CA ILE A 59 -13.18 -22.55 -7.68
C ILE A 59 -13.34 -23.68 -6.68
N THR A 60 -12.23 -24.09 -6.09
CA THR A 60 -12.13 -25.15 -5.08
C THR A 60 -11.65 -24.59 -3.74
N ILE A 61 -11.97 -25.28 -2.65
CA ILE A 61 -11.50 -24.90 -1.31
C ILE A 61 -9.96 -24.85 -1.24
N PRO A 62 -9.18 -25.80 -1.82
CA PRO A 62 -7.73 -25.70 -1.85
C PRO A 62 -7.17 -24.43 -2.52
N GLU A 63 -7.86 -23.88 -3.53
CA GLU A 63 -7.44 -22.62 -4.17
C GLU A 63 -7.57 -21.43 -3.22
N ILE A 64 -8.60 -21.45 -2.36
CA ILE A 64 -8.83 -20.47 -1.28
C ILE A 64 -7.84 -20.70 -0.13
N ASP A 65 -7.62 -21.95 0.28
CA ASP A 65 -6.68 -22.29 1.35
C ASP A 65 -5.26 -21.85 1.01
N ARG A 66 -4.85 -21.95 -0.26
CA ARG A 66 -3.56 -21.43 -0.73
C ARG A 66 -3.44 -19.92 -0.53
N ALA A 67 -4.50 -19.16 -0.80
CA ALA A 67 -4.53 -17.72 -0.54
C ALA A 67 -4.45 -17.37 0.96
N LEU A 68 -5.22 -18.09 1.78
CA LEU A 68 -5.21 -17.92 3.23
C LEU A 68 -3.84 -18.31 3.82
N HIS A 69 -3.27 -19.42 3.40
CA HIS A 69 -1.95 -19.89 3.83
C HIS A 69 -0.88 -18.84 3.54
N ASN A 70 -0.89 -18.24 2.35
CA ASN A 70 0.03 -17.17 1.98
C ASN A 70 -0.12 -15.93 2.87
N LEU A 71 -1.36 -15.45 3.05
CA LEU A 71 -1.67 -14.29 3.90
C LEU A 71 -1.25 -14.51 5.36
N PHE A 72 -1.68 -15.62 5.95
CA PHE A 72 -1.42 -15.90 7.37
C PHE A 72 0.04 -16.23 7.63
N SER A 73 0.76 -16.85 6.69
CA SER A 73 2.21 -17.06 6.81
C SER A 73 2.97 -15.73 6.94
N VAL A 74 2.58 -14.70 6.18
CA VAL A 74 3.18 -13.37 6.31
C VAL A 74 2.82 -12.74 7.66
N ARG A 75 1.57 -12.85 8.11
CA ARG A 75 1.14 -12.33 9.43
C ARG A 75 1.87 -13.02 10.59
N MET A 76 2.10 -14.33 10.52
CA MET A 76 2.90 -15.08 11.50
C MET A 76 4.35 -14.62 11.52
N ARG A 77 4.96 -14.39 10.35
CA ARG A 77 6.33 -13.85 10.24
C ARG A 77 6.47 -12.45 10.83
N LEU A 78 5.40 -11.64 10.79
CA LEU A 78 5.33 -10.32 11.42
C LEU A 78 5.06 -10.40 12.94
N GLY A 79 4.90 -11.60 13.51
CA GLY A 79 4.69 -11.81 14.95
C GLY A 79 3.26 -11.54 15.44
N LEU A 80 2.30 -11.38 14.52
CA LEU A 80 0.92 -10.99 14.88
C LEU A 80 0.20 -12.00 15.80
N PHE A 81 0.74 -13.22 15.93
CA PHE A 81 0.20 -14.29 16.77
C PHE A 81 1.13 -14.67 17.94
N ASN A 82 2.17 -13.87 18.23
CA ASN A 82 3.19 -14.20 19.23
C ASN A 82 2.90 -13.63 20.63
N GLY A 83 1.62 -13.40 20.96
CA GLY A 83 1.20 -12.90 22.27
C GLY A 83 1.31 -11.37 22.40
N ASP A 84 1.80 -10.90 23.54
CA ASP A 84 1.92 -9.47 23.85
C ASP A 84 2.82 -8.77 22.82
N PRO A 85 2.29 -7.80 22.04
CA PRO A 85 3.08 -7.12 21.02
C PRO A 85 4.26 -6.34 21.59
N THR A 86 4.19 -5.84 22.83
CA THR A 86 5.26 -5.03 23.45
C THR A 86 6.57 -5.80 23.63
N GLY A 87 6.49 -7.13 23.78
CA GLY A 87 7.65 -8.01 23.85
C GLY A 87 8.27 -8.36 22.49
N GLN A 88 7.74 -7.84 21.38
CA GLN A 88 8.16 -8.18 20.02
C GLN A 88 9.01 -7.07 19.37
N GLN A 89 9.69 -7.40 18.27
CA GLN A 89 10.65 -6.52 17.58
C GLN A 89 10.13 -5.11 17.30
N PHE A 90 8.86 -4.99 16.91
CA PHE A 90 8.23 -3.69 16.56
C PHE A 90 7.27 -3.18 17.64
N GLY A 91 7.19 -3.87 18.78
CA GLY A 91 6.20 -3.64 19.84
C GLY A 91 6.29 -2.31 20.57
N ASN A 92 7.48 -1.72 20.58
CA ASN A 92 7.81 -0.54 21.37
C ASN A 92 7.90 0.74 20.53
N ILE A 93 7.48 0.70 19.26
CA ILE A 93 7.38 1.90 18.41
C ILE A 93 6.18 2.72 18.89
N GLY A 94 6.48 3.84 19.55
CA GLY A 94 5.48 4.71 20.15
C GLY A 94 5.03 5.89 19.25
N PRO A 95 4.00 6.63 19.67
CA PRO A 95 3.53 7.83 18.98
C PRO A 95 4.57 8.96 18.89
N ASP A 96 5.56 8.98 19.79
CA ASP A 96 6.69 9.91 19.78
C ASP A 96 7.59 9.74 18.54
N GLN A 97 7.54 8.57 17.90
CA GLN A 97 8.22 8.31 16.63
C GLN A 97 7.46 8.89 15.43
N VAL A 98 6.16 9.17 15.57
CA VAL A 98 5.34 9.79 14.53
C VAL A 98 5.71 11.26 14.42
N CYS A 99 6.08 11.70 13.21
CA CYS A 99 6.50 13.08 12.95
C CYS A 99 7.63 13.57 13.86
N SER A 100 8.53 12.68 14.30
CA SER A 100 9.74 13.07 15.05
C SER A 100 10.59 14.08 14.27
N GLN A 101 11.43 14.85 14.97
CA GLN A 101 12.31 15.84 14.33
C GLN A 101 13.21 15.20 13.25
N GLU A 102 13.73 14.00 13.52
CA GLU A 102 14.52 13.23 12.56
C GLU A 102 13.71 12.89 11.30
N ASN A 103 12.48 12.38 11.46
CA ASN A 103 11.61 12.05 10.33
C ASN A 103 11.22 13.30 9.51
N GLN A 104 11.01 14.44 10.16
CA GLN A 104 10.75 15.72 9.48
C GLN A 104 11.96 16.21 8.69
N MET A 105 13.16 16.11 9.27
CA MET A 105 14.40 16.48 8.58
C MET A 105 14.66 15.59 7.37
N LEU A 106 14.45 14.28 7.50
CA LEU A 106 14.56 13.35 6.36
C LEU A 106 13.57 13.69 5.24
N ALA A 107 12.32 14.03 5.59
CA ALA A 107 11.33 14.46 4.62
C ALA A 107 11.71 15.79 3.93
N LEU A 108 12.28 16.74 4.69
CA LEU A 108 12.78 18.00 4.15
C LEU A 108 13.94 17.79 3.18
N ASP A 109 14.88 16.91 3.50
CA ASP A 109 16.02 16.61 2.63
C ASP A 109 15.55 15.88 1.36
N ALA A 110 14.64 14.92 1.48
CA ALA A 110 14.01 14.29 0.30
C ALA A 110 13.29 15.31 -0.60
N ALA A 111 12.64 16.33 -0.02
CA ALA A 111 12.03 17.41 -0.78
C ALA A 111 13.08 18.29 -1.47
N ARG A 112 14.16 18.66 -0.79
CA ARG A 112 15.27 19.46 -1.36
C ARG A 112 15.93 18.74 -2.53
N ASP A 113 16.19 17.45 -2.39
CA ASP A 113 16.86 16.63 -3.40
C ASP A 113 15.93 16.28 -4.57
N GLY A 114 14.61 16.23 -4.34
CA GLY A 114 13.60 15.92 -5.36
C GLY A 114 13.19 17.10 -6.24
N ILE A 115 13.59 18.33 -5.92
CA ILE A 115 13.22 19.53 -6.71
C ILE A 115 13.97 19.54 -8.05
N VAL A 116 13.21 19.69 -9.14
CA VAL A 116 13.75 19.84 -10.49
C VAL A 116 13.54 21.26 -11.01
N LEU A 117 14.62 21.97 -11.29
CA LEU A 117 14.59 23.29 -11.92
C LEU A 117 14.48 23.16 -13.45
N LEU A 118 13.26 23.23 -13.98
CA LEU A 118 12.99 23.06 -15.42
C LEU A 118 13.56 24.21 -16.29
N LYS A 119 13.64 25.42 -15.75
CA LYS A 119 14.13 26.61 -16.46
C LYS A 119 14.73 27.61 -15.48
N ASN A 120 15.95 28.07 -15.76
CA ASN A 120 16.62 29.15 -15.01
C ASN A 120 17.10 30.24 -15.99
N SER A 121 16.18 31.06 -16.48
CA SER A 121 16.53 32.11 -17.44
C SER A 121 17.35 33.21 -16.80
N ALA A 122 18.37 33.67 -17.52
CA ALA A 122 19.28 34.72 -17.07
C ALA A 122 19.97 34.43 -15.71
N GLY A 123 20.02 33.18 -15.27
CA GLY A 123 20.64 32.80 -13.99
C GLY A 123 19.97 33.43 -12.77
N LEU A 124 18.65 33.67 -12.82
CA LEU A 124 17.92 34.35 -11.74
C LEU A 124 17.98 33.62 -10.40
N LEU A 125 18.06 32.28 -10.41
CA LEU A 125 18.23 31.47 -9.22
C LEU A 125 19.70 31.02 -9.03
N PRO A 126 20.19 30.96 -7.77
CA PRO A 126 19.49 31.33 -6.54
C PRO A 126 19.27 32.84 -6.43
N LEU A 127 18.17 33.25 -5.79
CA LEU A 127 17.90 34.67 -5.57
C LEU A 127 19.02 35.27 -4.73
N SER A 128 19.55 36.43 -5.15
CA SER A 128 20.51 37.18 -4.34
C SER A 128 19.84 37.60 -3.03
N GLU A 129 20.52 37.45 -1.90
CA GLU A 129 20.11 38.11 -0.66
C GLU A 129 20.22 39.62 -0.88
N ILE A 130 19.11 40.26 -1.24
CA ILE A 130 19.06 41.71 -1.22
C ILE A 130 19.10 42.09 0.26
N GLN A 131 20.25 42.57 0.75
CA GLN A 131 20.37 43.26 2.04
C GLN A 131 19.64 44.61 1.99
N ASN A 132 18.35 44.60 1.65
CA ASN A 132 17.48 45.71 1.97
C ASN A 132 17.04 45.47 3.41
N HIS A 133 17.68 46.20 4.32
CA HIS A 133 17.17 46.40 5.66
C HIS A 133 15.71 46.90 5.55
N VAL A 134 14.75 45.98 5.58
CA VAL A 134 13.33 46.29 5.79
C VAL A 134 13.17 46.37 7.30
N PRO A 135 13.00 47.57 7.89
CA PRO A 135 12.77 47.66 9.33
C PRO A 135 11.46 46.94 9.65
N GLY A 136 11.51 45.87 10.44
CA GLY A 136 10.31 45.21 10.99
C GLY A 136 10.10 43.73 10.62
N CYS A 137 10.85 43.16 9.68
CA CYS A 137 10.79 41.71 9.42
C CYS A 137 11.92 41.00 10.19
N TYR A 138 11.71 40.81 11.50
CA TYR A 138 12.52 39.86 12.26
C TYR A 138 12.19 38.44 11.78
N ARG A 139 13.23 37.67 11.41
CA ARG A 139 13.09 36.21 11.33
C ARG A 139 12.86 35.67 12.75
N PRO A 140 11.92 34.75 12.96
CA PRO A 140 11.88 33.94 14.18
C PRO A 140 13.12 33.03 14.31
#